data_AF-A0A6N8W4K1-F1
#
_entry.id   AF-A0A6N8W4K1-F1
#
_cell.length_a   1.000
_cell.length_b   1.000
_cell.length_c   1.000
_cell.angle_alpha   90.00
_cell.angle_beta   90.00
_cell.angle_gamma   90.00
#
_symmetry.space_group_name_H-M   'P 1'
#
loop_
_entity.id
_entity.type
_entity.pdbx_description
1 polymer ?
#
loop_
_entity_poly.entity_id
_entity_poly.type
_entity_poly.pdbx_seq_one_letter_code
_entity_poly.pdbx_strand_id
1 'polypeptide(L)'
;MNMSEAKQVFLSHKGVNKDLVIDFKETLELLGYEPWLDEDAMPAGTPLDRGLLQGMKDSCGVVFFVTPEFKDEGYLETEINYAMSEKRRKKDKFAIVPLLFVGDDEGVAEIPELLGTFVYKKPKTLLEALREIVRALPVVPGPVDWRDEVTGVATVPQIKSTSAELSDEAKAILGEAVISNGSIMHMRFIGGEAISVNNKPMMPDQDHRTIARWTGGLEDLQRRRYIKAIGHKGKVFEVTREGYDAADELVLSLPKHAS
;
A
#
# COMPACT_ATOMS: atom_id res chain seq x y z
N MET A 1 7.91 -6.37 -20.66
CA MET A 1 8.42 -6.63 -19.29
C MET A 1 7.34 -6.20 -18.33
N ASN A 2 6.67 -7.13 -17.63
CA ASN A 2 5.80 -6.80 -16.50
C ASN A 2 6.68 -6.13 -15.45
N MET A 3 6.65 -4.80 -15.39
CA MET A 3 7.09 -4.06 -14.21
C MET A 3 6.11 -4.46 -13.11
N SER A 4 6.44 -5.53 -12.39
CA SER A 4 5.66 -5.96 -11.25
C SER A 4 5.51 -4.78 -10.30
N GLU A 5 4.32 -4.73 -9.73
CA GLU A 5 3.91 -4.02 -8.53
C GLU A 5 4.74 -4.48 -7.32
N ALA A 6 6.07 -4.56 -7.45
CA ALA A 6 6.92 -5.20 -6.46
C ALA A 6 6.92 -4.36 -5.19
N LYS A 7 6.28 -4.89 -4.15
CA LYS A 7 6.26 -4.33 -2.79
C LYS A 7 7.52 -4.73 -2.01
N GLN A 8 8.46 -5.38 -2.69
CA GLN A 8 9.68 -5.88 -2.08
C GLN A 8 10.58 -4.74 -1.62
N VAL A 9 11.10 -4.88 -0.41
CA VAL A 9 12.02 -3.92 0.20
C VAL A 9 13.24 -4.69 0.68
N PHE A 10 14.42 -4.36 0.17
CA PHE A 10 15.64 -5.02 0.63
C PHE A 10 16.13 -4.40 1.94
N LEU A 11 16.38 -5.22 2.96
CA LEU A 11 16.88 -4.80 4.27
C LEU A 11 18.37 -5.17 4.40
N SER A 12 19.26 -4.26 3.97
CA SER A 12 20.71 -4.43 4.04
C SER A 12 21.23 -4.12 5.44
N HIS A 13 21.92 -5.08 6.04
CA HIS A 13 22.42 -5.03 7.40
C HIS A 13 23.63 -5.96 7.57
N LYS A 14 24.38 -5.79 8.66
CA LYS A 14 25.36 -6.80 9.08
C LYS A 14 24.68 -7.91 9.87
N GLY A 15 25.16 -9.14 9.71
CA GLY A 15 24.55 -10.31 10.37
C GLY A 15 24.46 -10.21 11.90
N VAL A 16 25.36 -9.47 12.56
CA VAL A 16 25.29 -9.20 14.01
C VAL A 16 24.07 -8.38 14.43
N ASN A 17 23.45 -7.64 13.50
CA ASN A 17 22.26 -6.84 13.74
C ASN A 17 20.97 -7.51 13.21
N LYS A 18 21.02 -8.82 12.92
CA LYS A 18 19.90 -9.56 12.32
C LYS A 18 18.62 -9.48 13.17
N ASP A 19 18.74 -9.60 14.50
CA ASP A 19 17.58 -9.55 15.40
C ASP A 19 16.82 -8.22 15.32
N LEU A 20 17.56 -7.10 15.28
CA LEU A 20 16.98 -5.77 15.08
C LEU A 20 16.23 -5.70 13.75
N VAL A 21 16.81 -6.24 12.69
CA VAL A 21 16.28 -6.14 11.32
C VAL A 21 15.07 -7.06 11.13
N ILE A 22 15.04 -8.20 11.82
CA ILE A 22 13.85 -9.08 11.87
C ILE A 22 12.65 -8.33 12.46
N ASP A 23 12.82 -7.54 13.53
CA ASP A 23 11.73 -6.74 14.10
C ASP A 23 11.16 -5.72 13.08
N PHE A 24 12.04 -5.09 12.29
CA PHE A 24 11.61 -4.25 11.17
C PHE A 24 10.91 -5.05 10.07
N LYS A 25 11.41 -6.24 9.74
CA LYS A 25 10.81 -7.12 8.73
C LYS A 25 9.37 -7.46 9.10
N GLU A 26 9.15 -8.00 10.29
CA GLU A 26 7.81 -8.39 10.77
C GLU A 26 6.86 -7.18 10.78
N THR A 27 7.35 -6.03 11.24
CA THR A 27 6.55 -4.79 11.25
C THR A 27 6.21 -4.31 9.85
N LEU A 28 7.14 -4.38 8.89
CA LEU A 28 6.89 -3.97 7.50
C LEU A 28 5.94 -4.93 6.78
N GLU A 29 6.01 -6.23 7.07
CA GLU A 29 5.03 -7.23 6.59
C GLU A 29 3.61 -6.88 7.06
N LEU A 30 3.44 -6.49 8.32
CA LEU A 30 2.15 -6.05 8.87
C LEU A 30 1.60 -4.78 8.18
N LEU A 31 2.48 -3.96 7.60
CA LEU A 31 2.12 -2.78 6.82
C LEU A 31 1.86 -3.10 5.33
N GLY A 32 2.07 -4.35 4.92
CA GLY A 32 1.81 -4.82 3.56
C GLY A 32 3.00 -4.69 2.60
N TYR A 33 4.21 -4.47 3.10
CA TYR A 33 5.44 -4.61 2.32
C TYR A 33 5.88 -6.07 2.24
N GLU A 34 6.79 -6.38 1.31
CA GLU A 34 7.41 -7.70 1.17
C GLU A 34 8.92 -7.60 1.48
N PRO A 35 9.30 -7.32 2.74
CA PRO A 35 10.71 -7.15 3.09
C PRO A 35 11.51 -8.43 2.84
N TRP A 36 12.72 -8.27 2.32
CA TRP A 36 13.66 -9.34 2.03
C TRP A 36 15.00 -9.07 2.73
N LEU A 37 15.55 -10.09 3.40
CA LEU A 37 16.87 -10.08 4.02
C LEU A 37 17.70 -11.23 3.46
N ASP A 38 19.00 -11.00 3.33
CA ASP A 38 19.95 -11.99 2.84
C ASP A 38 20.21 -13.04 3.94
N GLU A 39 19.54 -14.19 3.82
CA GLU A 39 19.86 -15.52 4.38
C GLU A 39 18.69 -16.52 4.17
N ASP A 40 17.45 -16.05 4.13
CA ASP A 40 16.27 -16.94 4.19
C ASP A 40 15.86 -17.59 2.85
N ALA A 41 16.58 -17.34 1.75
CA ALA A 41 16.15 -17.76 0.40
C ALA A 41 17.22 -18.39 -0.50
N MET A 42 18.48 -18.56 -0.06
CA MET A 42 19.56 -19.03 -0.94
C MET A 42 19.89 -20.51 -0.72
N PRO A 43 19.80 -21.36 -1.76
CA PRO A 43 20.37 -22.70 -1.74
C PRO A 43 21.89 -22.64 -1.53
N ALA A 44 22.42 -23.57 -0.73
CA ALA A 44 23.87 -23.73 -0.54
C ALA A 44 24.59 -23.86 -1.90
N GLY A 45 25.61 -23.05 -2.12
CA GLY A 45 26.39 -23.00 -3.37
C GLY A 45 26.04 -21.87 -4.35
N THR A 46 25.07 -21.01 -4.02
CA THR A 46 24.82 -19.77 -4.77
C THR A 46 25.92 -18.74 -4.44
N PRO A 47 26.63 -18.16 -5.43
CA PRO A 47 27.54 -17.05 -5.16
C PRO A 47 26.75 -15.90 -4.51
N LEU A 48 27.14 -15.48 -3.29
CA LEU A 48 26.48 -14.42 -2.51
C LEU A 48 26.13 -13.20 -3.37
N ASP A 49 27.04 -12.81 -4.26
CA ASP A 49 26.92 -11.66 -5.17
C ASP A 49 25.66 -11.69 -6.06
N ARG A 50 25.17 -12.88 -6.44
CA ARG A 50 24.01 -13.02 -7.33
C ARG A 50 22.66 -12.91 -6.60
N GLY A 51 22.57 -13.39 -5.36
CA GLY A 51 21.34 -13.33 -4.56
C GLY A 51 21.00 -11.89 -4.18
N LEU A 52 21.99 -11.17 -3.64
CA LEU A 52 21.92 -9.75 -3.31
C LEU A 52 21.46 -8.89 -4.49
N LEU A 53 22.05 -9.12 -5.67
CA LEU A 53 21.71 -8.40 -6.90
C LEU A 53 20.25 -8.62 -7.32
N GLN A 54 19.78 -9.87 -7.25
CA GLN A 54 18.41 -10.19 -7.63
C GLN A 54 17.40 -9.58 -6.64
N GLY A 55 17.69 -9.63 -5.34
CA GLY A 55 16.87 -8.99 -4.30
C GLY A 55 16.69 -7.48 -4.53
N MET A 56 17.77 -6.74 -4.82
CA MET A 56 17.68 -5.31 -5.14
C MET A 56 16.96 -5.05 -6.47
N LYS A 57 17.18 -5.91 -7.47
CA LYS A 57 16.55 -5.81 -8.79
C LYS A 57 15.03 -5.97 -8.73
N ASP A 58 14.53 -6.81 -7.83
CA ASP A 58 13.10 -7.03 -7.66
C ASP A 58 12.47 -6.06 -6.64
N SER A 59 13.27 -5.40 -5.81
CA SER A 59 12.79 -4.45 -4.81
C SER A 59 12.41 -3.06 -5.36
N CYS A 60 11.46 -2.40 -4.69
CA CYS A 60 11.15 -0.97 -4.87
C CYS A 60 12.01 -0.04 -4.01
N GLY A 61 12.89 -0.59 -3.19
CA GLY A 61 13.90 0.17 -2.48
C GLY A 61 14.80 -0.71 -1.63
N VAL A 62 15.83 -0.09 -1.08
CA VAL A 62 16.74 -0.68 -0.10
C VAL A 62 16.83 0.21 1.12
N VAL A 63 16.78 -0.42 2.30
CA VAL A 63 17.08 0.20 3.59
C VAL A 63 18.45 -0.28 4.03
N PHE A 64 19.37 0.64 4.28
CA PHE A 64 20.68 0.36 4.84
C PHE A 64 20.67 0.64 6.34
N PHE A 65 20.80 -0.40 7.15
CA PHE A 65 20.94 -0.30 8.60
C PHE A 65 22.41 -0.08 8.96
N VAL A 66 22.83 1.19 8.96
CA VAL A 66 24.21 1.59 9.23
C VAL A 66 24.43 1.69 10.74
N THR A 67 24.98 0.63 11.32
CA THR A 67 25.40 0.51 12.72
C THR A 67 26.92 0.70 12.84
N PRO A 68 27.50 0.81 14.05
CA PRO A 68 28.96 0.83 14.22
C PRO A 68 29.66 -0.39 13.62
N GLU A 69 28.99 -1.54 13.54
CA GLU A 69 29.50 -2.78 12.95
C GLU A 69 29.40 -2.81 11.43
N PHE A 70 28.67 -1.85 10.82
CA PHE A 70 28.44 -1.72 9.39
C PHE A 70 29.68 -1.18 8.65
N LYS A 71 30.77 -1.96 8.71
CA LYS A 71 32.07 -1.66 8.11
C LYS A 71 32.32 -2.51 6.87
N ASP A 72 33.12 -1.96 5.97
CA ASP A 72 33.47 -2.62 4.72
C ASP A 72 34.37 -3.85 4.96
N GLU A 73 33.89 -5.01 4.54
CA GLU A 73 34.61 -6.29 4.57
C GLU A 73 34.66 -6.91 3.16
N GLY A 74 34.59 -6.07 2.12
CA GLY A 74 34.78 -6.45 0.71
C GLY A 74 33.50 -6.57 -0.12
N TYR A 75 32.32 -6.57 0.50
CA TYR A 75 31.03 -6.70 -0.19
C TYR A 75 30.15 -5.44 -0.12
N LEU A 76 30.39 -4.56 0.84
CA LEU A 76 29.51 -3.43 1.13
C LEU A 76 29.51 -2.38 0.00
N GLU A 77 30.69 -2.07 -0.53
CA GLU A 77 30.83 -1.20 -1.69
C GLU A 77 30.03 -1.73 -2.90
N THR A 78 30.10 -3.04 -3.13
CA THR A 78 29.40 -3.70 -4.23
C THR A 78 27.88 -3.58 -4.08
N GLU A 79 27.34 -3.83 -2.87
CA GLU A 79 25.91 -3.65 -2.57
C GLU A 79 25.45 -2.21 -2.81
N ILE A 80 26.20 -1.21 -2.31
CA ILE A 80 25.85 0.20 -2.49
C ILE A 80 25.88 0.57 -3.97
N ASN A 81 26.87 0.11 -4.73
CA ASN A 81 26.96 0.33 -6.17
C ASN A 81 25.77 -0.27 -6.93
N TYR A 82 25.30 -1.46 -6.54
CA TYR A 82 24.10 -2.05 -7.11
C TYR A 82 22.85 -1.22 -6.80
N ALA A 83 22.68 -0.78 -5.56
CA ALA A 83 21.59 0.12 -5.18
C ALA A 83 21.61 1.41 -6.02
N MET A 84 22.78 2.01 -6.24
CA MET A 84 22.93 3.20 -7.10
C MET A 84 22.56 2.92 -8.56
N SER A 85 22.96 1.77 -9.10
CA SER A 85 22.59 1.34 -10.45
C SER A 85 21.07 1.22 -10.60
N GLU A 86 20.43 0.56 -9.62
CA GLU A 86 18.97 0.42 -9.58
C GLU A 86 18.27 1.77 -9.43
N LYS A 87 18.79 2.68 -8.60
CA LYS A 87 18.28 4.06 -8.49
C LYS A 87 18.35 4.80 -9.82
N ARG A 88 19.46 4.69 -10.56
CA ARG A 88 19.60 5.31 -11.89
C ARG A 88 18.63 4.71 -12.90
N ARG A 89 18.41 3.39 -12.85
CA ARG A 89 17.54 2.64 -13.77
C ARG A 89 16.05 2.88 -13.51
N LYS A 90 15.61 2.79 -12.26
CA LYS A 90 14.20 2.86 -11.82
C LYS A 90 13.75 4.28 -11.44
N LYS A 91 14.69 5.23 -11.27
CA LYS A 91 14.44 6.64 -10.93
C LYS A 91 13.61 6.77 -9.65
N ASP A 92 12.41 7.36 -9.73
CA ASP A 92 11.52 7.60 -8.59
C ASP A 92 10.83 6.33 -8.08
N LYS A 93 10.95 5.22 -8.81
CA LYS A 93 10.40 3.91 -8.42
C LYS A 93 11.36 3.06 -7.59
N PHE A 94 12.51 3.62 -7.20
CA PHE A 94 13.46 2.96 -6.30
C PHE A 94 13.96 3.94 -5.24
N ALA A 95 13.86 3.57 -3.98
CA ALA A 95 14.38 4.35 -2.86
C ALA A 95 15.69 3.75 -2.31
N ILE A 96 16.61 4.62 -1.91
CA ILE A 96 17.77 4.26 -1.10
C ILE A 96 17.56 4.97 0.24
N VAL A 97 17.49 4.21 1.33
CA VAL A 97 17.14 4.72 2.66
C VAL A 97 18.26 4.39 3.64
N PRO A 98 19.27 5.25 3.80
CA PRO A 98 20.31 5.04 4.80
C PRO A 98 19.84 5.50 6.18
N LEU A 99 19.84 4.59 7.14
CA LEU A 99 19.54 4.84 8.55
C LEU A 99 20.79 4.62 9.38
N LEU A 100 21.27 5.68 10.01
CA LEU A 100 22.45 5.67 10.86
C LEU A 100 22.06 5.51 12.33
N PHE A 101 22.37 4.35 12.90
CA PHE A 101 22.18 4.05 14.31
C PHE A 101 23.45 4.37 15.08
N VAL A 102 23.31 5.09 16.19
CA VAL A 102 24.42 5.36 17.10
C VAL A 102 24.43 4.25 18.15
N GLY A 103 25.59 3.66 18.43
CA GLY A 103 25.73 2.67 19.50
C GLY A 103 25.56 3.29 20.89
N ASP A 104 25.34 2.44 21.89
CA ASP A 104 25.23 2.84 23.31
C ASP A 104 26.57 3.33 23.88
N ASP A 105 27.67 2.72 23.42
CA ASP A 105 29.02 3.21 23.61
C ASP A 105 29.37 4.16 22.46
N GLU A 106 30.14 5.21 22.74
CA GLU A 106 30.53 6.35 21.89
C GLU A 106 31.21 6.02 20.53
N GLY A 107 31.09 4.79 20.03
CA GLY A 107 31.31 4.42 18.64
C GLY A 107 30.34 5.15 17.72
N VAL A 108 30.81 6.26 17.15
CA VAL A 108 30.11 6.97 16.10
C VAL A 108 30.02 6.05 14.89
N ALA A 109 28.84 5.51 14.59
CA ALA A 109 28.62 4.90 13.30
C ALA A 109 28.90 5.96 12.22
N GLU A 110 29.74 5.63 11.25
CA GLU A 110 30.10 6.51 10.15
C GLU A 110 29.38 6.06 8.88
N ILE A 111 28.80 7.03 8.17
CA ILE A 111 28.19 6.77 6.87
C ILE A 111 29.31 6.46 5.87
N PRO A 112 29.26 5.32 5.15
CA PRO A 112 30.18 5.05 4.05
C PRO A 112 30.16 6.17 3.02
N GLU A 113 31.32 6.56 2.48
CA GLU A 113 31.47 7.69 1.54
C GLU A 113 30.48 7.62 0.37
N LEU A 114 30.28 6.42 -0.18
CA LEU A 114 29.33 6.15 -1.27
C LEU A 114 27.88 6.54 -0.89
N LEU A 115 27.47 6.28 0.35
CA LEU A 115 26.16 6.68 0.86
C LEU A 115 26.11 8.15 1.30
N GLY A 116 27.26 8.80 1.50
CA GLY A 116 27.36 10.21 1.90
C GLY A 116 26.75 11.19 0.89
N THR A 117 26.56 10.77 -0.36
CA THR A 117 25.86 11.56 -1.40
C THR A 117 24.35 11.54 -1.26
N PHE A 118 23.79 10.69 -0.40
CA PHE A 118 22.36 10.60 -0.12
C PHE A 118 22.00 11.27 1.22
N VAL A 119 20.78 11.79 1.30
CA VAL A 119 20.22 12.24 2.58
C VAL A 119 19.96 11.00 3.45
N TYR A 120 20.73 10.87 4.52
CA TYR A 120 20.53 9.83 5.53
C TYR A 120 19.82 10.37 6.76
N LYS A 121 19.29 9.48 7.59
CA LYS A 121 18.61 9.83 8.84
C LYS A 121 19.35 9.23 10.03
N LYS A 122 19.32 9.94 11.16
CA LYS A 122 19.86 9.50 12.45
C LYS A 122 18.70 9.27 13.44
N PRO A 123 17.92 8.20 13.28
CA PRO A 123 16.76 7.97 14.14
C PRO A 123 17.20 7.78 15.60
N LYS A 124 16.50 8.44 16.54
CA LYS A 124 16.75 8.31 17.98
C LYS A 124 16.02 7.12 18.59
N THR A 125 15.04 6.59 17.87
CA THR A 125 14.18 5.49 18.32
C THR A 125 13.86 4.58 17.14
N LEU A 126 13.54 3.32 17.40
CA LEU A 126 13.12 2.37 16.37
C LEU A 126 11.86 2.84 15.63
N LEU A 127 10.92 3.49 16.33
CA LEU A 127 9.72 4.06 15.72
C LEU A 127 10.04 5.25 14.80
N GLU A 128 11.06 6.05 15.10
CA GLU A 128 11.55 7.07 14.17
C GLU A 128 12.16 6.43 12.93
N ALA A 129 12.99 5.41 13.09
CA ALA A 129 13.54 4.65 11.96
C ALA A 129 12.44 4.10 11.05
N LEU A 130 11.41 3.46 11.62
CA LEU A 130 10.28 2.93 10.86
C LEU A 130 9.54 4.03 10.08
N ARG A 131 9.29 5.18 10.72
CA ARG A 131 8.64 6.32 10.06
C ARG A 131 9.45 6.85 8.87
N GLU A 132 10.77 6.87 8.99
CA GLU A 132 11.64 7.29 7.88
C GLU A 132 11.62 6.27 6.72
N ILE A 133 11.59 4.96 7.01
CA ILE A 133 11.44 3.92 5.98
C ILE A 133 10.13 4.09 5.22
N VAL A 134 9.00 4.12 5.93
CA VAL A 134 7.66 4.21 5.32
C VAL A 134 7.50 5.50 4.53
N ARG A 135 8.12 6.61 4.96
CA ARG A 135 8.08 7.88 4.24
C ARG A 135 8.93 7.87 2.97
N ALA A 136 10.05 7.15 2.97
CA ALA A 136 11.02 7.19 1.88
C ALA A 136 10.72 6.18 0.76
N LEU A 137 10.07 5.06 1.06
CA LEU A 137 9.71 4.05 0.08
C LEU A 137 8.64 4.58 -0.91
N PRO A 138 8.71 4.19 -2.20
CA PRO A 138 7.79 4.67 -3.23
C PRO A 138 6.43 3.96 -3.21
N VAL A 139 6.24 2.99 -2.31
CA VAL A 139 5.00 2.21 -2.15
C VAL A 139 4.36 2.60 -0.83
N VAL A 140 3.05 2.87 -0.88
CA VAL A 140 2.24 3.23 0.29
C VAL A 140 1.70 1.94 0.94
N PRO A 141 1.73 1.82 2.29
CA PRO A 141 1.01 0.77 2.98
C PRO A 141 -0.45 0.71 2.54
N GLY A 142 -1.04 -0.49 2.51
CA GLY A 142 -2.43 -0.66 2.09
C GLY A 142 -3.41 0.23 2.87
N PRO A 143 -4.62 0.48 2.34
CA PRO A 143 -5.64 1.21 3.07
C PRO A 143 -5.95 0.52 4.40
N VAL A 144 -6.13 1.30 5.46
CA VAL A 144 -6.53 0.77 6.77
C VAL A 144 -7.95 0.27 6.66
N ASP A 145 -8.13 -1.05 6.76
CA ASP A 145 -9.42 -1.72 6.68
C ASP A 145 -9.56 -2.81 7.75
N TRP A 146 -10.74 -3.39 7.86
CA TRP A 146 -11.05 -4.48 8.78
C TRP A 146 -10.24 -5.74 8.43
N ARG A 147 -9.60 -6.36 9.44
CA ARG A 147 -8.95 -7.66 9.30
C ARG A 147 -9.99 -8.77 9.49
N ASP A 148 -10.19 -9.59 8.46
CA ASP A 148 -11.15 -10.71 8.52
C ASP A 148 -10.74 -11.79 9.52
N GLU A 149 -9.44 -11.93 9.81
CA GLU A 149 -8.88 -13.00 10.65
C GLU A 149 -8.96 -12.70 12.16
N VAL A 150 -9.25 -11.45 12.57
CA VAL A 150 -9.27 -11.05 13.98
C VAL A 150 -10.71 -10.97 14.48
N THR A 151 -11.23 -12.09 14.99
CA THR A 151 -12.58 -12.17 15.56
C THR A 151 -12.61 -11.73 17.04
N GLY A 152 -13.60 -10.94 17.44
CA GLY A 152 -13.93 -10.69 18.86
C GLY A 152 -13.29 -9.46 19.53
N VAL A 153 -12.41 -8.72 18.87
CA VAL A 153 -11.75 -7.51 19.42
C VAL A 153 -12.44 -6.21 18.99
N ALA A 154 -13.14 -6.28 17.87
CA ALA A 154 -14.14 -5.29 17.49
C ALA A 154 -15.44 -6.06 17.24
N THR A 155 -16.54 -5.58 17.82
CA THR A 155 -17.75 -5.56 17.02
C THR A 155 -17.38 -4.68 15.84
N VAL A 156 -16.97 -5.28 14.72
CA VAL A 156 -17.19 -4.64 13.40
C VAL A 156 -18.58 -4.02 13.53
N PRO A 157 -18.81 -2.74 13.24
CA PRO A 157 -20.16 -2.24 13.16
C PRO A 157 -20.90 -3.24 12.26
N GLN A 158 -21.73 -4.08 12.88
CA GLN A 158 -22.59 -5.03 12.22
C GLN A 158 -23.74 -4.19 11.69
N ILE A 159 -23.39 -3.24 10.83
CA ILE A 159 -24.22 -2.80 9.73
C ILE A 159 -23.48 -3.30 8.49
N LYS A 160 -23.12 -4.59 8.53
CA LYS A 160 -22.96 -5.35 7.30
C LYS A 160 -24.38 -5.52 6.79
N SER A 161 -24.61 -5.16 5.53
CA SER A 161 -25.53 -5.96 4.74
C SER A 161 -25.07 -7.41 4.93
N THR A 162 -25.74 -8.16 5.81
CA THR A 162 -25.46 -9.58 6.08
C THR A 162 -25.83 -10.46 4.89
N SER A 163 -26.39 -9.84 3.87
CA SER A 163 -26.66 -10.40 2.57
C SER A 163 -25.35 -10.57 1.78
N ALA A 164 -25.12 -11.79 1.30
CA ALA A 164 -24.13 -12.05 0.25
C ALA A 164 -24.37 -11.14 -0.99
N GLU A 165 -25.61 -10.68 -1.17
CA GLU A 165 -26.07 -9.82 -2.26
C GLU A 165 -25.98 -8.33 -1.92
N LEU A 166 -25.71 -7.51 -2.94
CA LEU A 166 -25.78 -6.05 -2.87
C LEU A 166 -27.19 -5.55 -2.48
N SER A 167 -27.26 -4.46 -1.72
CA SER A 167 -28.53 -3.77 -1.47
C SER A 167 -29.12 -3.18 -2.75
N ASP A 168 -30.41 -2.84 -2.73
CA ASP A 168 -31.07 -2.21 -3.88
C ASP A 168 -30.43 -0.86 -4.23
N GLU A 169 -30.01 -0.08 -3.24
CA GLU A 169 -29.30 1.19 -3.44
C GLU A 169 -27.93 0.96 -4.09
N ALA A 170 -27.18 -0.06 -3.63
CA ALA A 170 -25.88 -0.40 -4.20
C ALA A 170 -26.03 -0.88 -5.66
N LYS A 171 -27.02 -1.74 -5.95
CA LYS A 171 -27.36 -2.16 -7.32
C LYS A 171 -27.75 -0.97 -8.19
N ALA A 172 -28.55 -0.04 -7.67
CA ALA A 172 -28.96 1.15 -8.39
C ALA A 172 -27.79 2.09 -8.72
N ILE A 173 -26.89 2.34 -7.76
CA ILE A 173 -25.70 3.16 -7.96
C ILE A 173 -24.77 2.50 -8.99
N LEU A 174 -24.45 1.21 -8.81
CA LEU A 174 -23.53 0.49 -9.69
C LEU A 174 -24.09 0.35 -11.11
N GLY A 175 -25.37 -0.01 -11.24
CA GLY A 175 -26.03 -0.15 -12.53
C GLY A 175 -26.05 1.16 -13.33
N GLU A 176 -26.41 2.27 -12.69
CA GLU A 176 -26.36 3.59 -13.35
C GLU A 176 -24.92 3.98 -13.74
N ALA A 177 -23.94 3.64 -12.91
CA ALA A 177 -22.54 3.98 -13.17
C ALA A 177 -21.98 3.21 -14.36
N VAL A 178 -22.28 1.92 -14.45
CA VAL A 178 -21.83 1.03 -15.54
C VAL A 178 -22.49 1.39 -16.87
N ILE A 179 -23.75 1.82 -16.88
CA ILE A 179 -24.45 2.26 -18.10
C ILE A 179 -23.93 3.62 -18.60
N SER A 180 -23.37 4.43 -17.71
CA SER A 180 -22.90 5.78 -18.03
C SER A 180 -21.39 5.80 -18.32
N ASN A 181 -20.60 6.53 -17.52
CA ASN A 181 -19.16 6.71 -17.71
C ASN A 181 -18.34 6.09 -16.57
N GLY A 182 -18.95 5.25 -15.73
CA GLY A 182 -18.31 4.63 -14.58
C GLY A 182 -18.01 5.59 -13.43
N SER A 183 -18.47 6.85 -13.47
CA SER A 183 -18.18 7.85 -12.44
C SER A 183 -19.36 8.08 -11.50
N ILE A 184 -19.08 8.06 -10.19
CA ILE A 184 -20.04 8.30 -9.12
C ILE A 184 -19.55 9.48 -8.29
N MET A 185 -20.41 10.43 -7.98
CA MET A 185 -20.10 11.59 -7.18
C MET A 185 -20.84 11.55 -5.84
N HIS A 186 -20.12 11.76 -4.75
CA HIS A 186 -20.67 11.91 -3.40
C HIS A 186 -20.30 13.27 -2.84
N MET A 187 -21.32 14.08 -2.54
CA MET A 187 -21.16 15.43 -1.97
C MET A 187 -21.84 15.51 -0.62
N ARG A 188 -21.09 15.94 0.39
CA ARG A 188 -21.61 16.32 1.71
C ARG A 188 -21.68 17.83 1.82
N PHE A 189 -22.80 18.36 2.29
CA PHE A 189 -23.01 19.79 2.47
C PHE A 189 -23.82 20.07 3.75
N ILE A 190 -23.89 21.34 4.15
CA ILE A 190 -24.67 21.75 5.31
C ILE A 190 -26.15 21.49 4.99
N GLY A 191 -26.75 20.50 5.66
CA GLY A 191 -28.15 20.12 5.47
C GLY A 191 -28.39 18.78 4.76
N GLY A 192 -27.34 18.04 4.35
CA GLY A 192 -27.53 16.69 3.79
C GLY A 192 -26.35 16.12 3.02
N GLU A 193 -26.62 15.04 2.32
CA GLU A 193 -25.69 14.37 1.40
C GLU A 193 -26.37 14.13 0.05
N ALA A 194 -25.57 14.16 -1.02
CA ALA A 194 -26.00 13.84 -2.38
C ALA A 194 -25.08 12.78 -2.98
N ILE A 195 -25.67 11.75 -3.59
CA ILE A 195 -25.01 10.78 -4.43
C ILE A 195 -25.60 10.96 -5.82
N SER A 196 -24.74 11.18 -6.81
CA SER A 196 -25.15 11.32 -8.20
C SER A 196 -24.26 10.52 -9.13
N VAL A 197 -24.86 10.04 -10.22
CA VAL A 197 -24.18 9.30 -11.27
C VAL A 197 -24.58 9.97 -12.59
N ASN A 198 -23.61 10.42 -13.38
CA ASN A 198 -23.86 11.15 -14.63
C ASN A 198 -24.91 12.29 -14.50
N ASN A 199 -24.78 13.13 -13.46
CA ASN A 199 -25.73 14.20 -13.08
C ASN A 199 -27.14 13.76 -12.65
N LYS A 200 -27.41 12.46 -12.57
CA LYS A 200 -28.67 11.92 -12.05
C LYS A 200 -28.56 11.76 -10.53
N PRO A 201 -29.43 12.40 -9.73
CA PRO A 201 -29.48 12.18 -8.29
C PRO A 201 -30.01 10.76 -8.02
N MET A 202 -29.35 10.05 -7.11
CA MET A 202 -29.72 8.68 -6.76
C MET A 202 -30.73 8.65 -5.60
N MET A 203 -30.61 9.59 -4.65
CA MET A 203 -31.52 9.68 -3.50
C MET A 203 -32.86 10.34 -3.86
N PRO A 204 -34.00 9.77 -3.42
CA PRO A 204 -35.33 10.35 -3.67
C PRO A 204 -35.65 11.58 -2.82
N ASP A 205 -35.05 11.70 -1.63
CA ASP A 205 -35.27 12.79 -0.68
C ASP A 205 -34.03 13.02 0.20
N GLN A 206 -34.17 13.90 1.20
CA GLN A 206 -33.13 14.24 2.16
C GLN A 206 -33.46 13.73 3.58
N ASP A 207 -34.36 12.74 3.70
CA ASP A 207 -34.62 12.11 4.99
C ASP A 207 -33.35 11.39 5.48
N HIS A 208 -33.09 11.46 6.78
CA HIS A 208 -31.86 10.90 7.36
C HIS A 208 -31.76 9.37 7.15
N ARG A 209 -32.89 8.64 7.08
CA ARG A 209 -32.88 7.20 6.79
C ARG A 209 -32.56 6.92 5.33
N THR A 210 -33.08 7.74 4.42
CA THR A 210 -32.74 7.69 2.99
C THR A 210 -31.24 7.91 2.83
N ILE A 211 -30.70 9.00 3.38
CA ILE A 211 -29.27 9.30 3.34
C ILE A 211 -28.44 8.12 3.85
N ALA A 212 -28.78 7.57 5.02
CA ALA A 212 -28.06 6.44 5.59
C ALA A 212 -28.08 5.18 4.71
N ARG A 213 -29.22 4.85 4.07
CA ARG A 213 -29.33 3.70 3.16
C ARG A 213 -28.47 3.86 1.92
N TRP A 214 -28.54 5.02 1.27
CA TRP A 214 -27.82 5.27 0.02
C TRP A 214 -26.32 5.42 0.25
N THR A 215 -25.90 6.12 1.30
CA THR A 215 -24.48 6.17 1.70
C THR A 215 -23.98 4.79 2.10
N GLY A 216 -24.78 3.98 2.80
CA GLY A 216 -24.45 2.58 3.10
C GLY A 216 -24.25 1.72 1.86
N GLY A 217 -25.09 1.89 0.83
CA GLY A 217 -24.93 1.21 -0.46
C GLY A 217 -23.64 1.59 -1.18
N LEU A 218 -23.28 2.88 -1.18
CA LEU A 218 -22.01 3.36 -1.74
C LEU A 218 -20.80 2.77 -0.98
N GLU A 219 -20.86 2.73 0.35
CA GLU A 219 -19.81 2.13 1.18
C GLU A 219 -19.67 0.62 0.94
N ASP A 220 -20.77 -0.10 0.69
CA ASP A 220 -20.74 -1.54 0.35
C ASP A 220 -20.02 -1.79 -0.98
N LEU A 221 -20.29 -0.97 -2.00
CA LEU A 221 -19.56 -1.02 -3.28
C LEU A 221 -18.06 -0.78 -3.10
N GLN A 222 -17.67 0.17 -2.24
CA GLN A 222 -16.26 0.44 -1.96
C GLN A 222 -15.59 -0.70 -1.20
N ARG A 223 -16.26 -1.25 -0.17
CA ARG A 223 -15.77 -2.40 0.62
C ARG A 223 -15.54 -3.64 -0.25
N ARG A 224 -16.43 -3.89 -1.20
CA ARG A 224 -16.30 -5.00 -2.17
C ARG A 224 -15.32 -4.71 -3.31
N ARG A 225 -14.67 -3.54 -3.31
CA ARG A 225 -13.74 -3.08 -4.36
C ARG A 225 -14.39 -2.94 -5.74
N TYR A 226 -15.71 -2.81 -5.81
CA TYR A 226 -16.43 -2.55 -7.08
C TYR A 226 -16.27 -1.10 -7.55
N ILE A 227 -15.96 -0.20 -6.61
CA ILE A 227 -15.61 1.19 -6.91
C ILE A 227 -14.35 1.58 -6.14
N LYS A 228 -13.60 2.53 -6.70
CA LYS A 228 -12.42 3.15 -6.07
C LYS A 228 -12.57 4.66 -6.03
N ALA A 229 -12.10 5.31 -4.97
CA ALA A 229 -12.06 6.77 -4.93
C ALA A 229 -11.00 7.31 -5.91
N ILE A 230 -11.33 8.38 -6.62
CA ILE A 230 -10.41 9.12 -7.48
C ILE A 230 -10.28 10.58 -7.01
N GLY A 231 -9.04 11.04 -6.85
CA GLY A 231 -8.72 12.37 -6.34
C GLY A 231 -8.77 12.49 -4.81
N HIS A 232 -8.94 13.71 -4.30
CA HIS A 232 -8.89 14.00 -2.87
C HIS A 232 -10.28 13.96 -2.21
N LYS A 233 -10.37 13.27 -1.07
CA LYS A 233 -11.49 13.27 -0.09
C LYS A 233 -12.73 12.41 -0.42
N GLY A 234 -12.60 11.32 -1.19
CA GLY A 234 -13.71 10.36 -1.36
C GLY A 234 -14.99 10.99 -1.93
N LYS A 235 -14.84 12.01 -2.79
CA LYS A 235 -15.95 12.75 -3.41
C LYS A 235 -16.33 12.24 -4.78
N VAL A 236 -15.39 11.59 -5.45
CA VAL A 236 -15.57 11.02 -6.77
C VAL A 236 -15.04 9.60 -6.71
N PHE A 237 -15.80 8.68 -7.30
CA PHE A 237 -15.47 7.28 -7.42
C PHE A 237 -15.52 6.87 -8.88
N GLU A 238 -14.71 5.87 -9.23
CA GLU A 238 -14.72 5.17 -10.50
C GLU A 238 -15.05 3.71 -10.27
N VAL A 239 -15.87 3.12 -11.14
CA VAL A 239 -16.11 1.68 -11.19
C VAL A 239 -14.79 0.98 -11.55
N THR A 240 -14.43 -0.04 -10.78
CA THR A 240 -13.25 -0.89 -11.01
C THR A 240 -13.58 -1.99 -12.02
N ARG A 241 -12.57 -2.76 -12.44
CA ARG A 241 -12.80 -3.96 -13.25
C ARG A 241 -13.75 -4.92 -12.53
N GLU A 242 -13.52 -5.19 -11.25
CA GLU A 242 -14.33 -6.06 -10.42
C GLU A 242 -15.78 -5.57 -10.32
N GLY A 243 -16.00 -4.25 -10.34
CA GLY A 243 -17.34 -3.66 -10.36
C GLY A 243 -18.07 -3.86 -11.67
N TYR A 244 -17.38 -3.78 -12.82
CA TYR A 244 -17.97 -4.11 -14.12
C TYR A 244 -18.31 -5.61 -14.20
N ASP A 245 -17.37 -6.48 -13.82
CA ASP A 245 -17.57 -7.94 -13.82
C ASP A 245 -18.79 -8.31 -12.94
N ALA A 246 -18.90 -7.72 -11.74
CA ALA A 246 -20.03 -7.95 -10.84
C ALA A 246 -21.35 -7.40 -11.39
N ALA A 247 -21.33 -6.26 -12.09
CA ALA A 247 -22.54 -5.70 -12.70
C ALA A 247 -23.08 -6.59 -13.84
N ASP A 248 -22.19 -7.22 -14.61
CA ASP A 248 -22.58 -8.15 -15.66
C ASP A 248 -23.17 -9.45 -15.07
N GLU A 249 -22.54 -10.01 -14.03
CA GLU A 249 -23.07 -11.18 -13.32
C GLU A 249 -24.47 -10.92 -12.71
N LEU A 250 -24.67 -9.71 -12.19
CA LEU A 250 -25.95 -9.27 -11.62
C LEU A 250 -26.94 -8.75 -12.66
N VAL A 251 -26.57 -8.73 -13.95
CA VAL A 251 -27.41 -8.28 -15.07
C VAL A 251 -27.86 -6.81 -14.90
N LEU A 252 -26.98 -5.98 -14.34
CA LEU A 252 -27.22 -4.55 -14.11
C LEU A 252 -26.84 -3.67 -15.31
N SER A 253 -26.08 -4.22 -16.26
CA SER A 253 -25.59 -3.54 -17.47
C SER A 253 -26.59 -3.54 -18.63
N LEU A 254 -27.76 -4.18 -18.50
CA LEU A 254 -28.73 -4.24 -19.59
C LEU A 254 -29.50 -2.91 -19.75
N PRO A 255 -29.47 -2.28 -20.93
CA PRO A 255 -30.40 -1.20 -21.23
C PRO A 255 -31.82 -1.77 -21.21
N LYS A 256 -32.72 -1.15 -20.43
CA LYS A 256 -34.16 -1.32 -20.65
C LYS A 256 -34.45 -0.83 -22.07
N HIS A 257 -34.61 -1.77 -23.01
CA HIS A 257 -35.15 -1.44 -24.32
C HIS A 257 -36.50 -0.73 -24.11
N ALA A 258 -36.53 0.54 -24.54
CA ALA A 258 -37.77 1.27 -24.73
C ALA A 258 -38.51 0.64 -25.91
N SER A 259 -39.72 0.15 -25.63
CA SER A 259 -40.79 0.04 -26.63
C SER A 259 -41.35 1.42 -26.92
#